data_AF-A0A7R7XMV3-F1
#
_entry.id   AF-A0A7R7XMV3-F1
#
_cell.length_a   1.000
_cell.length_b   1.000
_cell.length_c   1.000
_cell.angle_alpha   90.00
_cell.angle_beta   90.00
_cell.angle_gamma   90.00
#
_symmetry.space_group_name_H-M   'P 1'
#
loop_
_entity.id
_entity.type
_entity.pdbx_description
1 polymer ?
#
loop_
_entity_poly.entity_id
_entity_poly.type
_entity_poly.pdbx_seq_one_letter_code
_entity_poly.pdbx_strand_id
1 'polypeptide(L)' 'MGTSSDPLAVVDSNAQVYGVNRLRVVDASAFPFLPPGHPQSSVYMLAEKIADQIINGD' A
#
# COMPACT_ATOMS: atom_id res chain seq x y z
N MET A 1 3.04 5.41 -0.19
CA MET A 1 3.93 4.25 0.02
C MET A 1 5.36 4.70 -0.25
N GLY A 2 6.33 4.34 0.58
CA GLY A 2 7.71 4.77 0.42
C GLY A 2 8.69 3.94 1.23
N THR A 3 9.95 4.38 1.30
CA THR A 3 10.98 3.75 2.12
C THR A 3 10.89 4.25 3.56
N SER A 4 11.43 3.50 4.52
CA SER A 4 11.45 3.90 5.94
C SER A 4 12.29 5.16 6.21
N SER A 5 13.19 5.50 5.30
CA SER A 5 13.99 6.72 5.34
C SER A 5 13.28 7.95 4.77
N ASP A 6 12.15 7.79 4.08
CA ASP A 6 11.36 8.90 3.55
C ASP A 6 10.48 9.45 4.68
N PRO A 7 10.73 10.68 5.17
CA PRO A 7 9.96 11.26 6.26
C PRO A 7 8.50 11.56 5.90
N LEU A 8 8.15 11.53 4.60
CA LEU A 8 6.78 11.73 4.13
C LEU A 8 6.01 10.42 3.90
N ALA A 9 6.67 9.27 3.99
CA ALA A 9 6.01 7.98 3.76
C ALA A 9 5.18 7.57 4.98
N VAL A 10 3.90 7.24 4.75
CA VAL A 10 2.98 6.76 5.80
C VAL A 10 2.92 5.23 5.86
N VAL A 11 3.10 4.57 4.71
CA VAL A 11 3.07 3.11 4.58
C VAL A 11 4.28 2.57 3.83
N ASP A 12 4.71 1.37 4.18
CA ASP A 12 5.76 0.62 3.48
C ASP A 12 5.23 -0.13 2.24
N SER A 13 6.12 -0.87 1.57
CA SER A 13 5.79 -1.65 0.36
C SER A 13 4.80 -2.79 0.59
N ASN A 14 4.60 -3.20 1.84
CA ASN A 14 3.64 -4.23 2.25
C ASN A 14 2.33 -3.59 2.78
N ALA A 15 2.15 -2.29 2.49
CA ALA A 15 1.03 -1.47 2.92
C ALA A 15 0.89 -1.33 4.46
N GLN A 16 1.94 -1.63 5.22
CA GLN A 16 1.94 -1.51 6.68
C GLN A 16 2.17 -0.07 7.10
N VAL A 17 1.40 0.40 8.08
CA VAL A 17 1.52 1.76 8.60
C VAL A 17 2.76 1.87 9.47
N TYR A 18 3.64 2.82 9.16
CA TYR A 18 4.84 3.05 9.97
C TYR A 18 4.47 3.42 11.42
N GLY A 19 5.11 2.75 12.38
CA GLY A 19 4.91 2.99 13.81
C GLY A 19 3.64 2.38 14.41
N VAL A 20 2.83 1.65 13.62
CA VAL A 20 1.61 1.01 14.12
C VAL A 20 1.64 -0.49 13.83
N ASN A 21 1.36 -1.28 14.85
CA ASN A 21 1.31 -2.73 14.70
C ASN A 21 -0.04 -3.18 14.14
N ARG A 22 -0.01 -4.14 13.20
CA ARG A 22 -1.19 -4.84 12.66
C ARG A 22 -2.22 -3.92 11.97
N LEU A 23 -1.77 -2.79 11.42
CA LEU A 23 -2.59 -1.88 10.62
C LEU A 23 -2.00 -1.75 9.22
N ARG A 24 -2.86 -1.89 8.20
CA ARG A 24 -2.52 -1.66 6.79
C ARG A 24 -3.51 -0.68 6.15
N VAL A 25 -3.05 0.07 5.15
CA VAL A 25 -3.91 0.92 4.30
C VAL A 25 -3.81 0.44 2.86
N VAL A 26 -4.93 -0.04 2.31
CA VAL A 26 -5.00 -0.66 0.98
C VAL A 26 -6.05 0.04 0.15
N ASP A 27 -5.71 1.23 -0.33
CA ASP A 27 -6.57 2.08 -1.14
C ASP A 27 -5.74 3.03 -2.03
N ALA A 28 -6.40 3.99 -2.67
CA ALA A 28 -5.73 4.95 -3.54
C ALA A 28 -4.71 5.87 -2.82
N SER A 29 -4.87 6.11 -1.51
CA SER A 29 -3.96 6.97 -0.72
C SER A 29 -2.58 6.34 -0.52
N ALA A 30 -2.46 5.03 -0.72
CA ALA A 30 -1.19 4.33 -0.63
C ALA A 30 -0.26 4.60 -1.82
N PHE A 31 -0.77 5.03 -2.99
CA PHE A 31 0.07 5.30 -4.16
C PHE A 31 0.91 6.57 -3.94
N PRO A 32 2.25 6.52 -4.16
CA PRO A 32 3.10 7.71 -4.05
C PRO A 32 2.78 8.75 -5.14
N PHE A 33 2.36 8.28 -6.31
CA PHE A 33 1.94 9.10 -7.44
C PHE A 33 0.75 8.43 -8.13
N LEU A 34 -0.11 9.22 -8.75
CA LEU A 34 -1.21 8.70 -9.54
C LEU A 34 -0.68 7.97 -10.79
N PRO A 35 -0.98 6.67 -10.98
CA PRO A 35 -0.63 5.98 -12.21
C PRO A 35 -1.34 6.61 -13.42
N PRO A 36 -0.74 6.61 -14.62
CA PRO A 36 -1.40 7.10 -15.82
C PRO A 36 -2.73 6.35 -16.09
N GLY A 37 -3.79 7.11 -16.38
CA GLY A 37 -5.13 6.56 -16.65
C GLY A 37 -6.06 6.56 -15.44
N HIS A 38 -7.19 5.85 -15.53
CA HIS A 38 -8.13 5.74 -14.42
C HIS A 38 -7.56 4.83 -13.32
N PRO A 39 -7.54 5.27 -12.04
CA PRO A 39 -6.85 4.54 -10.98
C PRO A 39 -7.58 3.26 -10.55
N GLN A 40 -8.81 3.04 -11.00
CA GLN A 40 -9.64 1.91 -10.58
C GLN A 40 -8.92 0.56 -10.72
N SER A 41 -8.29 0.30 -11.88
CA SER A 41 -7.57 -0.95 -12.11
C SER A 41 -6.35 -1.09 -11.22
N SER A 42 -5.59 -0.01 -11.01
CA SER A 42 -4.43 0.00 -10.11
C SER A 42 -4.84 -0.21 -8.66
N VAL A 43 -5.95 0.39 -8.21
CA VAL A 43 -6.49 0.19 -6.86
C VAL A 43 -6.90 -1.26 -6.67
N TYR A 44 -7.63 -1.86 -7.62
CA TYR A 44 -7.97 -3.29 -7.55
C TYR A 44 -6.72 -4.17 -7.53
N MET A 45 -5.72 -3.88 -8.37
CA MET A 45 -4.45 -4.62 -8.37
C MET A 45 -3.75 -4.56 -7.00
N LEU A 46 -3.72 -3.39 -6.35
CA LEU A 46 -3.13 -3.25 -5.02
C LEU A 46 -3.91 -4.05 -3.99
N ALA A 47 -5.25 -3.97 -4.03
CA ALA A 47 -6.13 -4.71 -3.14
C ALA A 47 -5.90 -6.22 -3.23
N GLU A 48 -5.89 -6.78 -4.45
CA GLU A 48 -5.66 -8.21 -4.67
C GLU A 48 -4.28 -8.65 -4.18
N LYS A 49 -3.23 -7.90 -4.53
CA LYS A 49 -1.86 -8.24 -4.12
C LYS A 49 -1.70 -8.27 -2.59
N ILE A 50 -2.21 -7.25 -1.89
CA ILE A 50 -2.06 -7.17 -0.45
C ILE A 50 -2.99 -8.17 0.25
N ALA A 51 -4.17 -8.46 -0.30
CA ALA A 51 -5.07 -9.49 0.22
C ALA A 51 -4.39 -10.87 0.19
N ASP A 52 -3.74 -11.24 -0.91
CA ASP A 52 -2.99 -12.49 -1.04
C ASP A 52 -1.88 -12.59 0.02
N GLN A 53 -1.10 -11.52 0.22
CA GLN A 53 -0.08 -11.47 1.29
C GLN A 53 -0.70 -11.66 2.69
N ILE A 54 -1.84 -11.03 2.97
CA ILE A 54 -2.52 -11.17 4.27
C ILE A 54 -3.01 -12.60 4.50
N ILE A 55 -3.55 -13.26 3.47
CA ILE A 55 -4.09 -14.61 3.55
C ILE A 55 -2.98 -15.64 3.69
N ASN A 56 -1.89 -15.50 2.94
CA ASN A 56 -0.79 -16.46 2.89
C ASN A 56 0.30 -16.22 3.95
N GLY A 57 0.36 -15.03 4.54
CA GLY A 57 1.30 -14.69 5.61
C GLY A 57 2.69 -14.25 5.11
N ASP A 58 2.76 -13.70 3.90
CA ASP A 58 3.98 -13.13 3.30
C ASP A 58 4.32 -11.70 3.78
#